data_AF-A0A956P2N4-F1
#
_entry.id   AF-A0A956P2N4-F1
#
_cell.length_a   1.000
_cell.length_b   1.000
_cell.length_c   1.000
_cell.angle_alpha   90.00
_cell.angle_beta   90.00
_cell.angle_gamma   90.00
#
_symmetry.space_group_name_H-M   'P 1'
#
loop_
_entity.id
_entity.type
_entity.pdbx_description
1 polymer ?
#
loop_
_entity_poly.entity_id
_entity_poly.type
_entity_poly.pdbx_seq_one_letter_code
_entity_poly.pdbx_strand_id
1 'polypeptide(L)'
;FLASVGGVGELRAAFAGMSPPTLPALVLACPVVALWWSLSGPRPPHPVLVAMAAGLVFLLAWGDYEWHRRSWRAVRGAIPLGAVVLVPVLARRGADVTRPWVPVAPVLGWMVLSQFPFSAPVYFLYLAPLVIVGLLLITPPTSAGRGSQRVLLTALTAFGFLQVIPSPLSTLGWSRAPAGQLRRLDGVRGGVLVPLQEAEQYEELLTLLADSVPAGPIWSGPDAPEIAFLAGRQELNPAFFGFLQPGGAEGALGDATARALVLRRAPPFSPAPSAEEIRAWQRRMPRSREIGDLTVLWGE
;
A
#
# COMPACT_ATOMS: atom_id res chain seq x y z
N PHE A 1 10.98 -19.59 -11.48
CA PHE A 1 12.10 -18.96 -10.73
C PHE A 1 12.75 -17.82 -11.52
N LEU A 2 13.06 -17.97 -12.81
CA LEU A 2 13.47 -16.81 -13.66
C LEU A 2 12.31 -15.88 -14.08
N ALA A 3 11.05 -16.29 -13.90
CA ALA A 3 9.87 -15.45 -14.17
C ALA A 3 9.41 -14.58 -12.97
N SER A 4 10.03 -14.69 -11.78
CA SER A 4 9.59 -13.96 -10.57
C SER A 4 10.41 -12.69 -10.27
N VAL A 5 11.48 -12.41 -11.02
CA VAL A 5 12.33 -11.23 -10.80
C VAL A 5 12.00 -10.10 -11.80
N GLY A 6 11.55 -10.43 -13.01
CA GLY A 6 11.16 -9.44 -14.02
C GLY A 6 9.79 -8.78 -13.79
N GLY A 7 8.88 -9.43 -13.05
CA GLY A 7 7.50 -8.93 -12.86
C GLY A 7 7.28 -7.98 -11.68
N VAL A 8 8.22 -7.92 -10.73
CA VAL A 8 8.04 -7.14 -9.49
C VAL A 8 8.20 -5.64 -9.74
N GLY A 9 9.04 -5.24 -10.69
CA GLY A 9 9.19 -3.84 -11.12
C GLY A 9 7.94 -3.29 -11.80
N GLU A 10 7.38 -4.01 -12.77
CA GLU A 10 6.14 -3.63 -13.46
C GLU A 10 4.92 -3.58 -12.51
N LEU A 11 4.83 -4.53 -11.56
CA LEU A 11 3.78 -4.53 -10.55
C LEU A 11 3.86 -3.30 -9.62
N ARG A 12 5.07 -2.82 -9.30
CA ARG A 12 5.27 -1.66 -8.43
C ARG A 12 5.03 -0.34 -9.18
N ALA A 13 5.46 -0.19 -10.43
CA ALA A 13 5.10 0.96 -11.28
C ALA A 13 3.57 1.08 -11.45
N ALA A 14 2.91 -0.04 -11.75
CA ALA A 14 1.44 -0.13 -11.79
C ALA A 14 0.80 0.15 -10.43
N PHE A 15 1.50 -0.14 -9.32
CA PHE A 15 1.05 0.17 -7.97
C PHE A 15 1.04 1.67 -7.67
N ALA A 16 2.01 2.43 -8.20
CA ALA A 16 2.01 3.88 -8.07
C ALA A 16 1.10 4.62 -9.04
N GLY A 17 0.93 4.09 -10.25
CA GLY A 17 -0.04 4.60 -11.21
C GLY A 17 -1.46 4.04 -11.04
N MET A 18 -1.77 3.37 -9.92
CA MET A 18 -3.03 2.64 -9.79
C MET A 18 -4.21 3.61 -9.92
N SER A 19 -5.00 3.41 -10.97
CA SER A 19 -6.22 4.20 -11.19
C SER A 19 -7.22 3.97 -10.04
N PRO A 20 -8.12 4.93 -9.78
CA PRO A 20 -9.24 4.71 -8.88
C PRO A 20 -10.04 3.46 -9.27
N PRO A 21 -10.85 2.90 -8.35
CA PRO A 21 -11.66 1.72 -8.63
C PRO A 21 -12.39 1.83 -9.97
N THR A 22 -12.13 0.85 -10.84
CA THR A 22 -12.68 0.86 -12.20
C THR A 22 -14.19 0.62 -12.18
N LEU A 23 -14.90 0.97 -13.27
CA LEU A 23 -16.33 0.68 -13.40
C LEU A 23 -16.68 -0.79 -13.08
N PRO A 24 -15.92 -1.81 -13.58
CA PRO A 24 -16.13 -3.19 -13.17
C PRO A 24 -16.01 -3.43 -11.65
N ALA A 25 -15.07 -2.78 -10.97
CA ALA A 25 -14.93 -2.90 -9.53
C ALA A 25 -16.13 -2.29 -8.77
N LEU A 26 -16.69 -1.19 -9.28
CA LEU A 26 -17.91 -0.59 -8.74
C LEU A 26 -19.14 -1.50 -8.96
N VAL A 27 -19.25 -2.12 -10.13
CA VAL A 27 -20.31 -3.11 -10.41
C VAL A 27 -20.19 -4.32 -9.48
N LEU A 28 -18.98 -4.82 -9.26
CA LEU A 28 -18.71 -5.91 -8.31
C LEU A 28 -19.01 -5.52 -6.85
N ALA A 29 -19.04 -4.23 -6.51
CA ALA A 29 -19.41 -3.75 -5.19
C ALA A 29 -20.93 -3.66 -4.97
N CYS A 30 -21.73 -3.57 -6.05
CA CYS A 30 -23.20 -3.47 -5.95
C CYS A 30 -23.83 -4.60 -5.13
N PRO A 31 -23.45 -5.89 -5.29
CA PRO A 31 -23.98 -6.96 -4.45
C PRO A 31 -23.69 -6.78 -2.96
N VAL A 32 -22.51 -6.26 -2.59
CA VAL A 32 -22.12 -6.03 -1.19
C VAL A 32 -23.00 -4.95 -0.58
N VAL A 33 -23.23 -3.85 -1.32
CA VAL A 33 -24.07 -2.75 -0.85
C VAL A 33 -25.56 -3.14 -0.85
N ALA A 34 -26.03 -3.84 -1.88
CA ALA A 34 -27.39 -4.37 -1.94
C ALA A 34 -27.66 -5.37 -0.80
N LEU A 35 -26.68 -6.22 -0.48
CA LEU A 35 -26.74 -7.10 0.68
C LEU A 35 -26.87 -6.27 1.96
N TRP A 36 -26.00 -5.29 2.19
CA TRP A 36 -26.12 -4.42 3.37
C TRP A 36 -27.52 -3.78 3.52
N TRP A 37 -28.09 -3.30 2.42
CA TRP A 37 -29.43 -2.72 2.39
C TRP A 37 -30.51 -3.76 2.71
N SER A 38 -30.43 -4.96 2.13
CA SER A 38 -31.40 -6.03 2.40
C SER A 38 -31.34 -6.50 3.85
N LEU A 39 -30.14 -6.54 4.45
CA LEU A 39 -29.94 -6.81 5.88
C LEU A 39 -30.51 -5.70 6.76
N SER A 40 -30.67 -4.49 6.24
CA SER A 40 -31.23 -3.36 7.00
C SER A 40 -32.77 -3.27 6.90
N GLY A 41 -33.38 -4.11 6.06
CA GLY A 41 -34.82 -4.11 5.79
C GLY A 41 -35.67 -4.74 6.89
N PRO A 42 -37.01 -4.72 6.73
CA PRO A 42 -37.95 -5.25 7.74
C PRO A 42 -37.94 -6.78 7.84
N ARG A 43 -37.45 -7.47 6.81
CA ARG A 43 -37.37 -8.94 6.74
C ARG A 43 -35.95 -9.36 6.31
N PRO A 44 -34.96 -9.17 7.19
CA PRO A 44 -33.59 -9.54 6.88
C PRO A 44 -33.44 -11.05 6.77
N PRO A 45 -32.55 -11.57 5.91
CA PRO A 45 -32.22 -12.98 5.90
C PRO A 45 -31.64 -13.40 7.25
N HIS A 46 -31.86 -14.65 7.65
CA HIS A 46 -31.38 -15.17 8.93
C HIS A 46 -29.85 -15.11 9.00
N PRO A 47 -29.24 -14.74 10.15
CA PRO A 47 -27.79 -14.59 10.28
C PRO A 47 -26.99 -15.85 9.88
N VAL A 48 -27.55 -17.04 10.10
CA VAL A 48 -26.93 -18.31 9.67
C VAL A 48 -26.75 -18.39 8.16
N LEU A 49 -27.75 -17.95 7.37
CA LEU A 49 -27.65 -17.96 5.91
C LEU A 49 -26.57 -16.98 5.43
N VAL A 50 -26.48 -15.82 6.07
CA VAL A 50 -25.41 -14.85 5.80
C VAL A 50 -24.05 -15.43 6.16
N ALA A 51 -23.93 -16.12 7.30
CA ALA A 51 -22.70 -16.77 7.72
C ALA A 51 -22.27 -17.87 6.74
N MET A 52 -23.21 -18.69 6.27
CA MET A 52 -22.94 -19.74 5.28
C MET A 52 -22.48 -19.15 3.94
N ALA A 53 -23.17 -18.12 3.44
CA ALA A 53 -22.79 -17.45 2.20
C ALA A 53 -21.42 -16.78 2.31
N ALA A 54 -21.16 -16.06 3.41
CA ALA A 54 -19.88 -15.41 3.67
C ALA A 54 -18.75 -16.44 3.86
N GLY A 55 -19.03 -17.54 4.56
CA GLY A 55 -18.11 -18.66 4.73
C GLY A 55 -17.75 -19.34 3.41
N LEU A 56 -18.74 -19.56 2.53
CA LEU A 56 -18.49 -20.09 1.19
C LEU A 56 -17.59 -19.16 0.36
N VAL A 57 -17.90 -17.86 0.31
CA VAL A 57 -17.07 -16.88 -0.39
C VAL A 57 -15.66 -16.82 0.20
N PHE A 58 -15.54 -16.91 1.52
CA PHE A 58 -14.24 -16.95 2.20
C PHE A 58 -13.44 -18.19 1.80
N LEU A 59 -14.05 -19.38 1.80
CA LEU A 59 -13.40 -20.64 1.41
C LEU A 59 -13.01 -20.64 -0.07
N LEU A 60 -13.86 -20.12 -0.96
CA LEU A 60 -13.53 -19.97 -2.37
C LEU A 60 -12.34 -19.01 -2.57
N ALA A 61 -12.35 -17.85 -1.91
CA ALA A 61 -11.24 -16.91 -1.94
C ALA A 61 -9.96 -17.47 -1.30
N TRP A 62 -10.08 -18.42 -0.37
CA TRP A 62 -8.92 -19.07 0.24
C TRP A 62 -8.20 -20.02 -0.72
N GLY A 63 -8.98 -20.79 -1.50
CA GLY A 63 -8.47 -21.82 -2.40
C GLY A 63 -8.20 -21.37 -3.83
N ASP A 64 -8.82 -20.26 -4.27
CA ASP A 64 -8.73 -19.80 -5.65
C ASP A 64 -8.37 -18.31 -5.75
N TYR A 65 -7.37 -18.04 -6.58
CA TYR A 65 -6.82 -16.71 -6.81
C TYR A 65 -7.83 -15.73 -7.41
N GLU A 66 -8.67 -16.19 -8.33
CA GLU A 66 -9.62 -15.33 -9.02
C GLU A 66 -10.76 -14.92 -8.09
N TRP A 67 -11.23 -15.84 -7.25
CA TRP A 67 -12.18 -15.54 -6.18
C TRP A 67 -11.60 -14.57 -5.15
N HIS A 68 -10.34 -14.74 -4.75
CA HIS A 68 -9.66 -13.77 -3.88
C HIS A 68 -9.66 -12.37 -4.48
N ARG A 69 -9.21 -12.26 -5.74
CA ARG A 69 -9.11 -10.99 -6.47
C ARG A 69 -10.47 -10.32 -6.65
N ARG A 70 -11.52 -11.09 -6.95
CA ARG A 70 -12.90 -10.58 -7.10
C ARG A 70 -13.46 -10.09 -5.76
N SER A 71 -13.33 -10.87 -4.70
CA SER A 71 -13.75 -10.48 -3.35
C SER A 71 -13.04 -9.21 -2.91
N TRP A 72 -11.73 -9.13 -3.10
CA TRP A 72 -10.95 -7.93 -2.84
C TRP A 72 -11.49 -6.71 -3.61
N ARG A 73 -11.68 -6.83 -4.93
CA ARG A 73 -12.21 -5.74 -5.77
C ARG A 73 -13.61 -5.30 -5.35
N ALA A 74 -14.48 -6.25 -5.00
CA ALA A 74 -15.84 -5.96 -4.53
C ALA A 74 -15.82 -5.15 -3.23
N VAL A 75 -15.04 -5.59 -2.23
CA VAL A 75 -14.93 -4.90 -0.95
C VAL A 75 -14.26 -3.54 -1.12
N ARG A 76 -13.20 -3.46 -1.94
CA ARG A 76 -12.52 -2.19 -2.27
C ARG A 76 -13.45 -1.21 -2.98
N GLY A 77 -14.24 -1.67 -3.95
CA GLY A 77 -15.21 -0.85 -4.67
C GLY A 77 -16.40 -0.39 -3.80
N ALA A 78 -16.72 -1.14 -2.74
CA ALA A 78 -17.79 -0.78 -1.81
C ALA A 78 -17.44 0.45 -0.95
N ILE A 79 -16.16 0.82 -0.82
CA ILE A 79 -15.73 2.01 -0.08
C ILE A 79 -16.21 3.31 -0.76
N PRO A 80 -15.82 3.62 -2.01
CA PRO A 80 -16.28 4.85 -2.66
C PRO A 80 -17.79 4.83 -2.89
N LEU A 81 -18.37 3.68 -3.25
CA LEU A 81 -19.82 3.58 -3.44
C LEU A 81 -20.57 3.77 -2.12
N GLY A 82 -20.05 3.18 -1.04
CA GLY A 82 -20.51 3.38 0.32
C GLY A 82 -20.44 4.86 0.71
N ALA A 83 -19.32 5.55 0.48
CA ALA A 83 -19.20 6.97 0.79
C ALA A 83 -20.21 7.84 -0.01
N VAL A 84 -20.37 7.59 -1.32
CA VAL A 84 -21.33 8.31 -2.17
C VAL A 84 -22.77 8.16 -1.66
N VAL A 85 -23.12 7.02 -1.06
CA VAL A 85 -24.46 6.81 -0.50
C VAL A 85 -24.56 7.26 0.97
N LEU A 86 -23.53 6.98 1.79
CA LEU A 86 -23.48 7.30 3.21
C LEU A 86 -23.48 8.80 3.46
N VAL A 87 -22.70 9.58 2.69
CA VAL A 87 -22.57 11.02 2.92
C VAL A 87 -23.91 11.74 2.76
N PRO A 88 -24.70 11.57 1.68
CA PRO A 88 -26.04 12.17 1.57
C PRO A 88 -27.03 11.66 2.62
N VAL A 89 -27.00 10.37 2.96
CA VAL A 89 -27.89 9.79 3.98
C VAL A 89 -27.60 10.39 5.36
N LEU A 90 -26.32 10.54 5.70
CA LEU A 90 -25.87 11.16 6.94
C LEU A 90 -26.20 12.66 6.95
N ALA A 91 -25.94 13.39 5.88
CA ALA A 91 -26.27 14.81 5.75
C ALA A 91 -27.77 15.07 5.98
N ARG A 92 -28.65 14.19 5.47
CA ARG A 92 -30.12 14.28 5.67
C ARG A 92 -30.56 14.01 7.11
N ARG A 93 -29.74 13.37 7.95
CA ARG A 93 -30.06 13.11 9.37
C ARG A 93 -29.81 14.31 10.29
N GLY A 94 -29.39 15.45 9.74
CA GLY A 94 -29.28 16.75 10.41
C GLY A 94 -27.97 16.93 11.21
N ALA A 95 -27.33 18.09 11.06
CA ALA A 95 -25.98 18.40 11.55
C ALA A 95 -25.88 18.64 13.07
N ASP A 96 -26.44 17.73 13.87
CA ASP A 96 -26.15 17.70 15.30
C ASP A 96 -24.70 17.25 15.51
N VAL A 97 -23.85 18.22 15.81
CA VAL A 97 -22.38 18.07 15.96
C VAL A 97 -21.99 17.07 17.04
N THR A 98 -22.90 16.73 17.95
CA THR A 98 -22.67 15.72 18.99
C THR A 98 -22.74 14.29 18.45
N ARG A 99 -23.21 14.09 17.21
CA ARG A 99 -23.38 12.76 16.64
C ARG A 99 -22.07 12.23 16.03
N PRO A 100 -21.72 10.96 16.29
CA PRO A 100 -20.44 10.36 15.89
C PRO A 100 -20.22 10.29 14.37
N TRP A 101 -21.26 10.50 13.55
CA TRP A 101 -21.14 10.45 12.09
C TRP A 101 -20.76 11.79 11.45
N VAL A 102 -20.88 12.91 12.18
CA VAL A 102 -20.49 14.25 11.70
C VAL A 102 -19.00 14.34 11.36
N PRO A 103 -18.05 13.81 12.15
CA PRO A 103 -16.64 13.76 11.74
C PRO A 103 -16.34 12.65 10.73
N VAL A 104 -17.11 11.56 10.71
CA VAL A 104 -16.84 10.40 9.84
C VAL A 104 -17.15 10.70 8.37
N ALA A 105 -18.24 11.42 8.07
CA ALA A 105 -18.65 11.71 6.69
C ALA A 105 -17.63 12.57 5.90
N PRO A 106 -17.09 13.68 6.44
CA PRO A 106 -16.04 14.47 5.78
C PRO A 106 -14.75 13.67 5.60
N VAL A 107 -14.35 12.84 6.56
CA VAL A 107 -13.16 12.00 6.44
C VAL A 107 -13.35 10.95 5.34
N LEU A 108 -14.51 10.28 5.29
CA LEU A 108 -14.82 9.35 4.21
C LEU A 108 -14.85 10.04 2.84
N GLY A 109 -15.44 11.24 2.75
CA GLY A 109 -15.47 12.04 1.53
C GLY A 109 -14.06 12.46 1.07
N TRP A 110 -13.28 13.07 1.98
CA TRP A 110 -11.89 13.44 1.74
C TRP A 110 -11.08 12.26 1.25
N MET A 111 -11.22 11.10 1.89
CA MET A 111 -10.41 9.93 1.56
C MET A 111 -10.78 9.25 0.24
N VAL A 112 -12.03 9.38 -0.19
CA VAL A 112 -12.42 8.98 -1.55
C VAL A 112 -11.82 9.93 -2.58
N LEU A 113 -11.73 11.23 -2.26
CA LEU A 113 -11.11 12.23 -3.12
C LEU A 113 -9.57 12.13 -3.12
N SER A 114 -8.95 11.77 -1.99
CA SER A 114 -7.50 11.67 -1.83
C SER A 114 -6.92 10.40 -2.45
N GLN A 115 -7.75 9.51 -2.99
CA GLN A 115 -7.29 8.40 -3.83
C GLN A 115 -6.65 8.90 -5.15
N PHE A 116 -6.72 10.20 -5.45
CA PHE A 116 -6.00 10.82 -6.55
C PHE A 116 -4.72 11.51 -6.06
N PRO A 117 -3.53 11.29 -6.68
CA PRO A 117 -3.24 10.42 -7.84
C PRO A 117 -2.78 8.99 -7.49
N PHE A 118 -2.61 8.64 -6.21
CA PHE A 118 -2.01 7.37 -5.76
C PHE A 118 -3.06 6.51 -5.02
N SER A 119 -3.83 5.69 -5.76
CA SER A 119 -4.84 4.77 -5.19
C SER A 119 -4.23 3.42 -4.76
N ALA A 120 -3.16 3.44 -3.99
CA ALA A 120 -2.53 2.20 -3.53
C ALA A 120 -3.48 1.37 -2.63
N PRO A 121 -3.56 0.03 -2.80
CA PRO A 121 -4.31 -0.89 -1.97
C PRO A 121 -4.09 -0.71 -0.47
N VAL A 122 -2.92 -0.25 -0.05
CA VAL A 122 -2.63 0.02 1.37
C VAL A 122 -3.63 1.03 1.98
N TYR A 123 -4.14 1.99 1.21
CA TYR A 123 -5.11 2.95 1.75
C TYR A 123 -6.42 2.30 2.15
N PHE A 124 -6.80 1.19 1.51
CA PHE A 124 -7.95 0.40 1.93
C PHE A 124 -7.88 0.03 3.41
N LEU A 125 -6.69 -0.26 3.95
CA LEU A 125 -6.52 -0.64 5.35
C LEU A 125 -6.90 0.49 6.32
N TYR A 126 -6.70 1.75 5.92
CA TYR A 126 -7.16 2.91 6.70
C TYR A 126 -8.67 3.15 6.53
N LEU A 127 -9.23 2.83 5.36
CA LEU A 127 -10.60 3.18 4.99
C LEU A 127 -11.64 2.15 5.41
N ALA A 128 -11.31 0.86 5.33
CA ALA A 128 -12.25 -0.21 5.65
C ALA A 128 -12.82 -0.07 7.08
N PRO A 129 -12.03 0.21 8.14
CA PRO A 129 -12.57 0.44 9.48
C PRO A 129 -13.54 1.61 9.54
N LEU A 130 -13.25 2.72 8.85
CA LEU A 130 -14.11 3.91 8.84
C LEU A 130 -15.43 3.66 8.12
N VAL A 131 -15.41 2.91 7.02
CA VAL A 131 -16.64 2.49 6.33
C VAL A 131 -17.46 1.55 7.19
N ILE A 132 -16.85 0.59 7.88
CA ILE A 132 -17.53 -0.30 8.82
C ILE A 132 -18.22 0.51 9.92
N VAL A 133 -17.52 1.48 10.51
CA VAL A 133 -18.10 2.40 11.51
C VAL A 133 -19.24 3.21 10.91
N GLY A 134 -19.07 3.79 9.72
CA GLY A 134 -20.12 4.54 9.03
C GLY A 134 -21.39 3.73 8.78
N LEU A 135 -21.23 2.48 8.32
CA LEU A 135 -22.33 1.53 8.12
C LEU A 135 -23.06 1.19 9.43
N LEU A 136 -22.32 1.01 10.53
CA LEU A 136 -22.91 0.81 11.85
C LEU A 136 -23.69 2.04 12.34
N LEU A 137 -23.19 3.25 12.08
CA LEU A 137 -23.83 4.50 12.50
C LEU A 137 -25.12 4.80 11.75
N ILE A 138 -25.25 4.40 10.48
CA ILE A 138 -26.52 4.56 9.75
C ILE A 138 -27.56 3.50 10.13
N THR A 139 -27.14 2.40 10.75
CA THR A 139 -28.03 1.29 11.08
C THR A 139 -28.81 1.57 12.36
N PRO A 140 -30.16 1.60 12.30
CA PRO A 140 -30.98 1.85 13.48
C PRO A 140 -30.75 0.80 14.56
N PRO A 141 -30.76 1.19 15.85
CA PRO A 141 -30.59 0.24 16.93
C PRO A 141 -31.72 -0.80 17.03
N THR A 142 -32.87 -0.51 16.45
CA THR A 142 -34.03 -1.40 16.42
C THR A 142 -34.11 -2.24 15.14
N SER A 143 -33.09 -2.21 14.28
CA SER A 143 -33.12 -2.99 13.03
C SER A 143 -33.21 -4.48 13.31
N ALA A 144 -34.20 -5.14 12.71
CA ALA A 144 -34.40 -6.58 12.81
C ALA A 144 -33.18 -7.38 12.30
N GLY A 145 -32.35 -6.79 11.44
CA GLY A 145 -31.24 -7.50 10.77
C GLY A 145 -29.88 -7.33 11.42
N ARG A 146 -29.84 -6.80 12.64
CA ARG A 146 -28.60 -6.60 13.39
C ARG A 146 -27.73 -7.84 13.52
N GLY A 147 -28.33 -9.00 13.73
CA GLY A 147 -27.60 -10.27 13.77
C GLY A 147 -26.85 -10.52 12.47
N SER A 148 -27.55 -10.41 11.35
CA SER A 148 -27.02 -10.62 10.00
C SER A 148 -25.98 -9.59 9.61
N GLN A 149 -26.17 -8.33 9.98
CA GLN A 149 -25.19 -7.26 9.76
C GLN A 149 -23.89 -7.52 10.53
N ARG A 150 -23.98 -7.93 11.80
CA ARG A 150 -22.81 -8.30 12.62
C ARG A 150 -22.04 -9.46 12.02
N VAL A 151 -22.75 -10.47 11.50
CA VAL A 151 -22.13 -11.61 10.81
C VAL A 151 -21.38 -11.13 9.56
N LEU A 152 -22.00 -10.30 8.72
CA LEU A 152 -21.35 -9.76 7.53
C LEU A 152 -20.10 -8.94 7.87
N LEU A 153 -20.19 -8.04 8.86
CA LEU A 153 -19.03 -7.24 9.29
C LEU A 153 -17.91 -8.13 9.83
N THR A 154 -18.24 -9.10 10.68
CA THR A 154 -17.26 -10.07 11.20
C THR A 154 -16.58 -10.82 10.07
N ALA A 155 -17.34 -11.27 9.07
CA ALA A 155 -16.78 -11.98 7.92
C ALA A 155 -15.88 -11.09 7.05
N LEU A 156 -16.25 -9.84 6.80
CA LEU A 156 -15.43 -8.88 6.06
C LEU A 156 -14.14 -8.54 6.81
N THR A 157 -14.21 -8.34 8.13
CA THR A 157 -13.04 -8.15 8.99
C THR A 157 -12.14 -9.37 8.97
N ALA A 158 -12.69 -10.58 9.13
CA ALA A 158 -11.93 -11.82 9.08
C ALA A 158 -11.26 -12.02 7.70
N PHE A 159 -11.95 -11.70 6.60
CA PHE A 159 -11.35 -11.71 5.26
C PHE A 159 -10.13 -10.77 5.18
N GLY A 160 -10.26 -9.54 5.69
CA GLY A 160 -9.15 -8.59 5.77
C GLY A 160 -7.95 -9.15 6.55
N PHE A 161 -8.17 -9.61 7.79
CA PHE A 161 -7.08 -10.08 8.66
C PHE A 161 -6.45 -11.40 8.23
N LEU A 162 -7.23 -12.33 7.67
CA LEU A 162 -6.75 -13.70 7.41
C LEU A 162 -6.31 -13.91 5.96
N GLN A 163 -6.82 -13.13 5.02
CA GLN A 163 -6.50 -13.31 3.59
C GLN A 163 -5.77 -12.13 2.97
N VAL A 164 -6.04 -10.90 3.43
CA VAL A 164 -5.45 -9.70 2.84
C VAL A 164 -4.16 -9.28 3.56
N ILE A 165 -4.23 -9.02 4.87
CA ILE A 165 -3.11 -8.51 5.70
C ILE A 165 -1.85 -9.40 5.67
N PRO A 166 -1.94 -10.74 5.64
CA PRO A 166 -0.75 -11.58 5.60
C PRO A 166 0.07 -11.44 4.32
N SER A 167 -0.46 -10.78 3.29
CA SER A 167 0.24 -10.56 2.03
C SER A 167 1.08 -9.27 2.06
N PRO A 168 2.23 -9.23 1.36
CA PRO A 168 3.00 -8.01 1.19
C PRO A 168 2.13 -6.86 0.67
N LEU A 169 2.40 -5.64 1.15
CA LEU A 169 1.64 -4.44 0.74
C LEU A 169 1.63 -4.23 -0.78
N SER A 170 2.73 -4.58 -1.46
CA SER A 170 2.88 -4.49 -2.92
C SER A 170 1.98 -5.46 -3.68
N THR A 171 1.58 -6.59 -3.09
CA THR A 171 0.73 -7.60 -3.71
C THR A 171 -0.69 -7.64 -3.14
N LEU A 172 -1.03 -6.65 -2.30
CA LEU A 172 -2.24 -6.65 -1.51
C LEU A 172 -3.50 -6.69 -2.39
N GLY A 173 -4.25 -7.79 -2.26
CA GLY A 173 -5.45 -8.07 -3.05
C GLY A 173 -5.21 -8.42 -4.52
N TRP A 174 -3.94 -8.48 -4.95
CA TRP A 174 -3.53 -9.06 -6.21
C TRP A 174 -3.32 -10.55 -6.04
N SER A 175 -2.43 -10.95 -5.13
CA SER A 175 -2.18 -12.34 -4.80
C SER A 175 -2.17 -12.55 -3.29
N ARG A 176 -2.64 -13.73 -2.88
CA ARG A 176 -2.41 -14.22 -1.54
C ARG A 176 -1.05 -14.92 -1.51
N ALA A 177 -0.06 -14.23 -0.96
CA ALA A 177 1.26 -14.80 -0.71
C ALA A 177 1.59 -14.49 0.74
N PRO A 178 1.68 -15.49 1.64
CA PRO A 178 2.15 -15.23 2.99
C PRO A 178 3.46 -14.45 2.92
N ALA A 179 3.59 -13.39 3.72
CA ALA A 179 4.87 -12.72 3.89
C ALA A 179 5.91 -13.80 4.22
N GLY A 180 7.02 -13.79 3.46
CA GLY A 180 8.12 -14.73 3.68
C GLY A 180 8.71 -14.58 5.08
N GLN A 181 9.70 -15.40 5.40
CA GLN A 181 10.43 -15.24 6.66
C GLN A 181 10.93 -13.80 6.81
N LEU A 182 10.52 -13.15 7.90
CA LEU A 182 10.92 -11.79 8.23
C LEU A 182 12.12 -11.82 9.17
N ARG A 183 13.06 -10.89 8.97
CA ARG A 183 14.16 -10.61 9.87
C ARG A 183 14.08 -9.14 10.29
N ARG A 184 14.44 -8.87 11.54
CA ARG A 184 14.60 -7.49 12.00
C ARG A 184 15.91 -6.94 11.45
N LEU A 185 15.84 -5.79 10.77
CA LEU A 185 17.02 -5.09 10.31
C LEU A 185 17.71 -4.39 11.50
N ASP A 186 18.91 -4.85 11.83
CA ASP A 186 19.75 -4.23 12.85
C ASP A 186 20.57 -3.10 12.23
N GLY A 187 20.49 -1.89 12.79
CA GLY A 187 21.15 -0.71 12.26
C GLY A 187 20.98 0.52 13.15
N VAL A 188 21.73 1.59 12.87
CA VAL A 188 21.81 2.81 13.71
C VAL A 188 20.44 3.45 13.93
N ARG A 189 19.57 3.40 12.93
CA ARG A 189 18.17 3.87 13.01
C ARG A 189 17.16 2.74 12.73
N GLY A 190 17.59 1.50 12.93
CA GLY A 190 16.90 0.26 12.54
C GLY A 190 16.00 -0.37 13.61
N GLY A 191 15.31 -1.46 13.23
CA GLY A 191 14.29 -2.16 14.04
C GLY A 191 13.07 -2.66 13.25
N VAL A 192 13.03 -2.42 11.93
CA VAL A 192 11.95 -2.80 11.01
C VAL A 192 12.07 -4.27 10.62
N LEU A 193 10.93 -4.96 10.49
CA LEU A 193 10.87 -6.30 9.94
C LEU A 193 10.81 -6.24 8.42
N VAL A 194 11.76 -6.88 7.75
CA VAL A 194 11.84 -6.98 6.29
C VAL A 194 12.01 -8.44 5.87
N PRO A 195 11.68 -8.82 4.62
CA PRO A 195 11.97 -10.15 4.11
C PRO A 195 13.45 -10.51 4.27
N LEU A 196 13.74 -11.77 4.59
CA LEU A 196 15.11 -12.25 4.85
C LEU A 196 16.12 -11.82 3.78
N GLN A 197 15.79 -11.99 2.50
CA GLN A 197 16.67 -11.61 1.39
C GLN A 197 16.93 -10.11 1.31
N GLU A 198 15.93 -9.29 1.65
CA GLU A 198 16.12 -7.84 1.75
C GLU A 198 17.00 -7.52 2.95
N ALA A 199 16.79 -8.16 4.11
CA ALA A 199 17.61 -7.92 5.30
C ALA A 199 19.11 -8.14 5.01
N GLU A 200 19.46 -9.25 4.35
CA GLU A 200 20.84 -9.55 3.96
C GLU A 200 21.45 -8.48 3.05
N GLN A 201 20.68 -8.01 2.06
CA GLN A 201 21.10 -6.93 1.15
C GLN A 201 21.32 -5.61 1.89
N TYR A 202 20.39 -5.24 2.78
CA TYR A 202 20.51 -4.02 3.57
C TYR A 202 21.64 -4.10 4.58
N GLU A 203 21.84 -5.23 5.27
CA GLU A 203 22.94 -5.43 6.22
C GLU A 203 24.30 -5.28 5.51
N GLU A 204 24.46 -5.88 4.33
CA GLU A 204 25.66 -5.73 3.50
C GLU A 204 25.87 -4.27 3.06
N LEU A 205 24.81 -3.59 2.61
CA LEU A 205 24.85 -2.18 2.21
C LEU A 205 25.24 -1.27 3.37
N LEU A 206 24.60 -1.43 4.53
CA LEU A 206 24.85 -0.61 5.71
C LEU A 206 26.28 -0.81 6.22
N THR A 207 26.80 -2.04 6.16
CA THR A 207 28.20 -2.35 6.49
C THR A 207 29.15 -1.68 5.51
N LEU A 208 28.89 -1.75 4.19
CA LEU A 208 29.69 -1.04 3.18
C LEU A 208 29.73 0.46 3.45
N LEU A 209 28.57 1.08 3.73
CA LEU A 209 28.47 2.50 3.99
C LEU A 209 29.17 2.89 5.30
N ALA A 210 29.18 2.02 6.32
CA ALA A 210 29.86 2.27 7.57
C ALA A 210 31.39 2.18 7.43
N ASP A 211 31.88 1.14 6.75
CA ASP A 211 33.29 0.77 6.77
C ASP A 211 34.09 1.38 5.63
N SER A 212 33.47 1.56 4.46
CA SER A 212 34.18 1.90 3.21
C SER A 212 33.85 3.28 2.65
N VAL A 213 32.79 3.93 3.15
CA VAL A 213 32.35 5.25 2.67
C VAL A 213 32.58 6.30 3.76
N PRO A 214 33.35 7.37 3.47
CA PRO A 214 33.59 8.45 4.43
C PRO A 214 32.31 9.00 5.06
N ALA A 215 32.39 9.39 6.33
CA ALA A 215 31.30 10.05 7.04
C ALA A 215 30.79 11.28 6.27
N GLY A 216 29.48 11.48 6.22
CA GLY A 216 28.88 12.62 5.54
C GLY A 216 27.58 12.31 4.79
N PRO A 217 27.05 13.31 4.06
CA PRO A 217 25.79 13.19 3.36
C PRO A 217 25.90 12.22 2.18
N ILE A 218 24.84 11.46 1.94
CA ILE A 218 24.71 10.60 0.77
C ILE A 218 23.51 11.06 -0.04
N TRP A 219 23.49 10.68 -1.32
CA TRP A 219 22.31 10.83 -2.14
C TRP A 219 21.74 9.44 -2.39
N SER A 220 20.50 9.23 -1.96
CA SER A 220 19.76 8.01 -2.25
C SER A 220 18.81 8.25 -3.42
N GLY A 221 18.80 7.28 -4.32
CA GLY A 221 17.95 7.30 -5.51
C GLY A 221 16.48 7.48 -5.17
N PRO A 222 15.68 8.03 -6.11
CA PRO A 222 14.24 8.22 -5.90
C PRO A 222 13.47 6.94 -5.55
N ASP A 223 14.04 5.78 -5.86
CA ASP A 223 13.51 4.43 -5.59
C ASP A 223 14.21 3.69 -4.43
N ALA A 224 15.05 4.40 -3.68
CA ALA A 224 15.67 3.91 -2.46
C ALA A 224 15.83 5.04 -1.40
N PRO A 225 14.84 5.93 -1.18
CA PRO A 225 14.98 7.07 -0.27
C PRO A 225 15.23 6.66 1.19
N GLU A 226 14.91 5.42 1.55
CA GLU A 226 15.11 4.86 2.89
C GLU A 226 16.58 4.67 3.28
N ILE A 227 17.51 4.59 2.31
CA ILE A 227 18.91 4.20 2.60
C ILE A 227 19.61 5.22 3.51
N ALA A 228 19.52 6.53 3.21
CA ALA A 228 20.15 7.54 4.04
C ALA A 228 19.63 7.50 5.48
N PHE A 229 18.33 7.30 5.68
CA PHE A 229 17.74 7.15 7.00
C PHE A 229 18.30 5.94 7.74
N LEU A 230 18.28 4.76 7.11
CA LEU A 230 18.74 3.50 7.72
C LEU A 230 20.24 3.53 8.05
N ALA A 231 21.05 4.17 7.21
CA ALA A 231 22.48 4.38 7.41
C ALA A 231 22.80 5.48 8.44
N GLY A 232 21.80 6.20 8.94
CA GLY A 232 22.01 7.34 9.85
C GLY A 232 22.76 8.50 9.19
N ARG A 233 22.63 8.65 7.86
CA ARG A 233 23.30 9.66 7.05
C ARG A 233 22.31 10.77 6.68
N GLN A 234 22.82 11.96 6.37
CA GLN A 234 22.02 13.04 5.81
C GLN A 234 21.67 12.71 4.35
N GLU A 235 20.38 12.80 4.01
CA GLU A 235 19.88 12.65 2.64
C GLU A 235 20.06 13.96 1.85
N LEU A 236 20.56 13.87 0.62
CA LEU A 236 20.71 15.00 -0.29
C LEU A 236 19.61 15.07 -1.34
N ASN A 237 18.86 14.00 -1.56
CA ASN A 237 17.68 14.03 -2.41
C ASN A 237 16.57 14.85 -1.72
N PRO A 238 16.25 16.06 -2.21
CA PRO A 238 15.30 16.95 -1.53
C PRO A 238 13.85 16.55 -1.76
N ALA A 239 13.58 15.60 -2.66
CA ALA A 239 12.25 15.31 -3.15
C ALA A 239 11.61 14.13 -2.40
N PHE A 240 10.53 14.41 -1.67
CA PHE A 240 9.72 13.39 -0.99
C PHE A 240 9.15 12.34 -1.97
N PHE A 241 8.80 12.77 -3.19
CA PHE A 241 8.47 11.90 -4.32
C PHE A 241 9.45 12.15 -5.46
N GLY A 242 10.73 11.82 -5.25
CA GLY A 242 11.78 12.04 -6.24
C GLY A 242 11.51 11.43 -7.62
N PHE A 243 10.76 10.33 -7.68
CA PHE A 243 10.36 9.67 -8.94
C PHE A 243 9.37 10.49 -9.79
N LEU A 244 8.74 11.53 -9.24
CA LEU A 244 7.87 12.45 -9.99
C LEU A 244 8.62 13.64 -10.57
N GLN A 245 9.89 13.85 -10.19
CA GLN A 245 10.66 15.00 -10.64
C GLN A 245 11.27 14.73 -12.02
N PRO A 246 11.18 15.69 -12.95
CA PRO A 246 11.91 15.61 -14.20
C PRO A 246 13.40 15.83 -13.95
N GLY A 247 14.24 14.90 -14.43
CA GLY A 247 15.70 14.96 -14.31
C GLY A 247 16.25 13.89 -13.35
N GLY A 248 17.20 13.09 -13.82
CA GLY A 248 17.89 12.06 -13.05
C GLY A 248 18.81 12.62 -11.97
N ALA A 249 19.70 11.79 -11.41
CA ALA A 249 20.53 12.18 -10.27
C ALA A 249 21.44 13.39 -10.53
N GLU A 250 21.80 13.69 -11.79
CA GLU A 250 22.63 14.85 -12.13
C GLU A 250 21.95 16.18 -11.80
N GLY A 251 20.65 16.31 -12.03
CA GLY A 251 19.89 17.51 -11.65
C GLY A 251 19.75 17.66 -10.14
N ALA A 252 19.71 16.53 -9.41
CA ALA A 252 19.56 16.52 -7.95
C ALA A 252 20.89 16.64 -7.20
N LEU A 253 22.01 16.22 -7.81
CA LEU A 253 23.35 16.33 -7.21
C LEU A 253 23.88 17.76 -7.26
N GLY A 254 23.55 18.56 -8.30
CA GLY A 254 23.98 19.95 -8.43
C GLY A 254 25.43 20.19 -7.99
N ASP A 255 25.64 21.21 -7.14
CA ASP A 255 26.92 21.52 -6.48
C ASP A 255 27.15 20.73 -5.17
N ALA A 256 26.23 19.84 -4.77
CA ALA A 256 26.32 19.10 -3.53
C ALA A 256 27.38 17.97 -3.58
N THR A 257 28.23 17.92 -2.56
CA THR A 257 29.29 16.92 -2.39
C THR A 257 28.78 15.68 -1.65
N ALA A 258 27.93 14.90 -2.33
CA ALA A 258 27.56 13.57 -1.86
C ALA A 258 28.81 12.69 -1.66
N ARG A 259 28.88 11.97 -0.53
CA ARG A 259 29.95 10.98 -0.25
C ARG A 259 29.71 9.65 -0.95
N ALA A 260 28.44 9.31 -1.16
CA ALA A 260 28.04 8.17 -1.96
C ALA A 260 26.74 8.45 -2.70
N LEU A 261 26.56 7.72 -3.80
CA LEU A 261 25.32 7.57 -4.54
C LEU A 261 24.82 6.14 -4.35
N VAL A 262 23.55 5.99 -3.98
CA VAL A 262 22.90 4.68 -3.91
C VAL A 262 21.72 4.65 -4.86
N LEU A 263 21.75 3.74 -5.83
CA LEU A 263 20.79 3.67 -6.92
C LEU A 263 20.22 2.26 -7.01
N ARG A 264 18.94 2.13 -7.35
CA ARG A 264 18.36 0.83 -7.73
C ARG A 264 18.60 0.59 -9.23
N ARG A 265 19.09 -0.60 -9.60
CA ARG A 265 19.39 -0.98 -11.00
C ARG A 265 18.13 -1.15 -11.84
N ALA A 266 17.07 -1.66 -11.21
CA ALA A 266 15.75 -1.80 -11.80
C ALA A 266 14.74 -1.00 -10.95
N PRO A 267 14.75 0.34 -11.05
CA PRO A 267 13.87 1.19 -10.27
C PRO A 267 12.39 0.88 -10.59
N PRO A 268 11.54 0.66 -9.58
CA PRO A 268 10.12 0.40 -9.78
C PRO A 268 9.29 1.63 -10.18
N PHE A 269 9.73 2.85 -9.93
CA PHE A 269 8.94 4.07 -10.16
C PHE A 269 9.62 5.06 -11.11
N SER A 270 10.94 5.17 -11.06
CA SER A 270 11.68 6.09 -11.94
C SER A 270 12.20 5.40 -13.21
N PRO A 271 12.50 6.14 -14.27
CA PRO A 271 13.30 5.62 -15.38
C PRO A 271 14.65 5.08 -14.88
N ALA A 272 15.12 4.00 -15.48
CA ALA A 272 16.48 3.52 -15.22
C ALA A 272 17.51 4.57 -15.68
N PRO A 273 18.60 4.80 -14.92
CA PRO A 273 19.67 5.68 -15.34
C PRO A 273 20.26 5.24 -16.69
N SER A 274 20.51 6.19 -17.58
CA SER A 274 21.19 5.94 -18.84
C SER A 274 22.64 5.52 -18.60
N ALA A 275 23.22 4.79 -19.56
CA ALA A 275 24.63 4.41 -19.50
C ALA A 275 25.58 5.63 -19.48
N GLU A 276 25.14 6.78 -20.01
CA GLU A 276 25.90 8.02 -19.98
C GLU A 276 25.94 8.64 -18.58
N GLU A 277 24.80 8.71 -17.89
CA GLU A 277 24.71 9.17 -16.50
C GLU A 277 25.55 8.28 -15.57
N ILE A 278 25.46 6.95 -15.71
CA ILE A 278 26.26 6.03 -14.90
C ILE A 278 27.76 6.28 -15.11
N ARG A 279 28.21 6.45 -16.36
CA ARG A 279 29.62 6.76 -16.67
C ARG A 279 30.04 8.12 -16.11
N ALA A 280 29.17 9.12 -16.15
CA ALA A 280 29.44 10.43 -15.58
C ALA A 280 29.65 10.35 -14.06
N TRP A 281 28.79 9.60 -13.36
CA TRP A 281 28.94 9.37 -11.92
C TRP A 281 30.19 8.56 -11.58
N GLN A 282 30.51 7.51 -12.33
CA GLN A 282 31.73 6.72 -12.14
C GLN A 282 33.01 7.54 -12.32
N ARG A 283 33.01 8.57 -13.19
CA ARG A 283 34.15 9.50 -13.30
C ARG A 283 34.34 10.33 -12.03
N ARG A 284 33.25 10.70 -11.35
CA ARG A 284 33.28 11.49 -10.10
C ARG A 284 33.50 10.62 -8.86
N MET A 285 33.02 9.38 -8.90
CA MET A 285 33.01 8.40 -7.82
C MET A 285 33.48 7.05 -8.37
N PRO A 286 34.82 6.85 -8.44
CA PRO A 286 35.40 5.72 -9.17
C PRO A 286 35.18 4.36 -8.47
N ARG A 287 34.92 4.36 -7.17
CA ARG A 287 34.64 3.12 -6.43
C ARG A 287 33.16 2.77 -6.60
N SER A 288 32.90 1.51 -6.89
CA SER A 288 31.54 1.01 -7.06
C SER A 288 31.37 -0.41 -6.52
N ARG A 289 30.17 -0.73 -6.05
CA ARG A 289 29.78 -2.08 -5.64
C ARG A 289 28.31 -2.31 -5.94
N GLU A 290 28.01 -3.51 -6.42
CA GLU A 290 26.63 -3.98 -6.57
C GLU A 290 26.25 -4.85 -5.38
N ILE A 291 25.09 -4.59 -4.79
CA ILE A 291 24.54 -5.33 -3.66
C ILE A 291 23.08 -5.61 -3.97
N GLY A 292 22.74 -6.86 -4.30
CA GLY A 292 21.39 -7.21 -4.72
C GLY A 292 20.96 -6.43 -5.95
N ASP A 293 19.91 -5.63 -5.85
CA ASP A 293 19.44 -4.74 -6.92
C ASP A 293 19.90 -3.28 -6.77
N LEU A 294 20.80 -3.01 -5.83
CA LEU A 294 21.38 -1.70 -5.57
C LEU A 294 22.79 -1.59 -6.17
N THR A 295 23.14 -0.39 -6.62
CA THR A 295 24.48 0.04 -7.00
C THR A 295 24.89 1.20 -6.11
N VAL A 296 26.05 1.07 -5.47
CA VAL A 296 26.66 2.11 -4.65
C VAL A 296 27.88 2.65 -5.39
N LEU A 297 27.99 3.97 -5.53
CA LEU A 297 29.17 4.66 -6.06
C LEU A 297 29.71 5.59 -4.97
N TRP A 298 31.03 5.65 -4.78
CA TRP A 298 31.65 6.58 -3.84
C TRP A 298 33.06 7.03 -4.26
N GLY A 299 33.50 8.14 -3.68
CA GLY A 299 34.85 8.68 -3.83
C GLY A 299 35.86 8.07 -2.86
N GLU A 300 37.08 8.59 -2.85
CA GLU A 300 38.06 8.27 -1.80
C GLU A 300 37.72 8.90 -0.44
#